data_AF-A0A0F8ZAM5-F1
#
_entry.id   AF-A0A0F8ZAM5-F1
#
_cell.length_a   1.000
_cell.length_b   1.000
_cell.length_c   1.000
_cell.angle_alpha   90.00
_cell.angle_beta   90.00
_cell.angle_gamma   90.00
#
_symmetry.space_group_name_H-M   'P 1'
#
loop_
_entity.id
_entity.type
_entity.pdbx_description
1 polymer ?
#
loop_
_entity_poly.entity_id
_entity_poly.type
_entity_poly.pdbx_seq_one_letter_code
_entity_poly.pdbx_strand_id
1 'polypeptide(L)'
;MKFLKQAFLIQAVVLFTLGSLQASATTTTPEPIKDWGSVEEISAGIEFKLVPENGEVTYGPNFASSDQSLSDNFSEIYLTRLIDHEGADHYALYITAKYDDTDWRSYKDAVTRRGEKLPLVTLSKNENVCEGKPACRYEERLAIPLSFLYFFDGSTSGLNITISGNKTSEINLPAAYFRAMLQSIPEENLYEALDAEKEIAKAKMKEALN
;
A
#
# COMPACT_ATOMS: atom_id res chain seq x y z
N MET A 1 -28.24 -20.94 -76.38
CA MET A 1 -28.98 -19.73 -75.95
C MET A 1 -28.12 -18.96 -74.96
N LYS A 2 -27.90 -17.67 -75.24
CA LYS A 2 -27.22 -16.71 -74.38
C LYS A 2 -27.94 -16.62 -73.04
N PHE A 3 -27.21 -16.52 -71.92
CA PHE A 3 -27.43 -15.49 -70.91
C PHE A 3 -26.16 -15.26 -70.09
N LEU A 4 -25.57 -14.08 -70.28
CA LEU A 4 -24.70 -13.40 -69.33
C LEU A 4 -25.43 -13.19 -68.00
N LYS A 5 -24.68 -13.22 -66.90
CA LYS A 5 -24.77 -12.31 -65.73
C LYS A 5 -23.48 -12.53 -64.91
N GLN A 6 -22.52 -11.60 -64.94
CA GLN A 6 -22.39 -10.48 -63.98
C GLN A 6 -22.28 -10.99 -62.53
N ALA A 7 -21.34 -10.57 -61.69
CA ALA A 7 -20.16 -9.74 -61.81
C ALA A 7 -19.32 -10.06 -60.56
N PHE A 8 -18.01 -10.16 -60.72
CA PHE A 8 -17.07 -10.28 -59.62
C PHE A 8 -16.90 -8.89 -59.02
N LEU A 9 -17.40 -8.67 -57.81
CA LEU A 9 -17.10 -7.47 -57.01
C LEU A 9 -16.67 -7.93 -55.63
N ILE A 10 -15.36 -8.17 -55.52
CA ILE A 10 -14.64 -8.18 -54.25
C ILE A 10 -14.69 -6.75 -53.73
N GLN A 11 -15.36 -6.54 -52.59
CA GLN A 11 -15.04 -5.47 -51.65
C GLN A 11 -15.57 -5.84 -50.27
N ALA A 12 -14.86 -6.75 -49.60
CA ALA A 12 -14.95 -6.89 -48.15
C ALA A 12 -13.83 -6.05 -47.53
N VAL A 13 -14.09 -4.75 -47.36
CA VAL A 13 -13.35 -3.92 -46.40
C VAL A 13 -14.29 -3.73 -45.23
N VAL A 14 -14.14 -4.57 -44.21
CA VAL A 14 -14.53 -4.23 -42.85
C VAL A 14 -13.28 -4.42 -42.01
N LEU A 15 -12.44 -3.39 -42.02
CA LEU A 15 -11.46 -3.17 -40.96
C LEU A 15 -12.29 -2.94 -39.68
N PHE A 16 -12.46 -3.98 -38.87
CA PHE A 16 -12.73 -3.78 -37.45
C PHE A 16 -11.43 -3.26 -36.84
N THR A 17 -11.26 -1.94 -36.86
CA THR A 17 -10.31 -1.29 -35.97
C THR A 17 -10.83 -1.55 -34.56
N LEU A 18 -10.28 -2.58 -33.90
CA LEU A 18 -10.22 -2.61 -32.44
C LEU A 18 -9.47 -1.33 -32.06
N GLY A 19 -10.23 -0.29 -31.75
CA GLY A 19 -9.73 0.86 -31.03
C GLY A 19 -9.23 0.33 -29.70
N SER A 20 -7.92 0.12 -29.63
CA SER A 20 -7.21 0.05 -28.36
C SER A 20 -7.52 1.35 -27.63
N LEU A 21 -8.45 1.29 -26.69
CA LEU A 21 -8.50 2.21 -25.58
C LEU A 21 -7.16 2.05 -24.86
N GLN A 22 -6.17 2.81 -25.33
CA GLN A 22 -5.00 3.12 -24.53
C GLN A 22 -5.52 3.97 -23.39
N ALA A 23 -5.94 3.28 -22.32
CA ALA A 23 -5.99 3.89 -21.01
C ALA A 23 -4.56 4.36 -20.72
N SER A 24 -4.28 5.62 -21.03
CA SER A 24 -3.16 6.33 -20.44
C SER A 24 -3.45 6.35 -18.95
N ALA A 25 -2.99 5.32 -18.25
CA ALA A 25 -2.74 5.42 -16.82
C ALA A 25 -1.65 6.48 -16.69
N THR A 26 -2.07 7.73 -16.55
CA THR A 26 -1.20 8.80 -16.07
C THR A 26 -0.72 8.29 -14.73
N THR A 27 0.51 7.80 -14.66
CA THR A 27 1.21 7.61 -13.38
C THR A 27 1.51 9.01 -12.86
N THR A 28 0.47 9.69 -12.41
CA THR A 28 0.59 10.91 -11.63
C THR A 28 1.27 10.46 -10.35
N THR A 29 2.53 10.85 -10.16
CA THR A 29 3.15 10.76 -8.84
C THR A 29 2.15 11.36 -7.84
N PRO A 30 1.71 10.62 -6.80
CA PRO A 30 0.75 11.15 -5.85
C PRO A 30 1.25 12.49 -5.34
N GLU A 31 0.40 13.51 -5.35
CA GLU A 31 0.80 14.80 -4.80
C GLU A 31 1.21 14.59 -3.34
N PRO A 32 2.32 15.21 -2.88
CA PRO A 32 2.74 15.08 -1.50
C PRO A 32 1.64 15.62 -0.59
N ILE A 33 1.30 14.86 0.45
CA ILE A 33 0.32 15.25 1.47
C ILE A 33 0.85 16.47 2.21
N LYS A 34 0.06 17.53 2.25
CA LYS A 34 0.44 18.80 2.89
C LYS A 34 -0.19 18.91 4.27
N ASP A 35 -1.41 18.40 4.42
CA ASP A 35 -2.13 18.37 5.70
C ASP A 35 -2.40 16.95 6.17
N TRP A 36 -1.54 16.46 7.06
CA TRP A 36 -1.71 15.17 7.75
C TRP A 36 -2.85 15.16 8.78
N GLY A 37 -3.57 16.27 8.95
CA GLY A 37 -4.84 16.35 9.67
C GLY A 37 -6.07 16.13 8.77
N SER A 38 -5.94 16.22 7.45
CA SER A 38 -7.04 16.01 6.49
C SER A 38 -7.20 14.53 6.15
N VAL A 39 -8.39 14.01 6.38
CA VAL A 39 -8.74 12.63 6.00
C VAL A 39 -8.80 12.52 4.48
N GLU A 40 -9.28 13.56 3.81
CA GLU A 40 -9.45 13.63 2.35
C GLU A 40 -8.11 13.59 1.63
N GLU A 41 -7.13 14.40 2.04
CA GLU A 41 -5.78 14.39 1.44
C GLU A 41 -5.09 13.04 1.64
N ILE A 42 -5.18 12.48 2.85
CA ILE A 42 -4.58 11.17 3.14
C ILE A 42 -5.25 10.08 2.30
N SER A 43 -6.59 10.09 2.19
CA SER A 43 -7.36 9.10 1.43
C SER A 43 -7.00 9.12 -0.05
N ALA A 44 -6.71 10.30 -0.62
CA ALA A 44 -6.27 10.43 -2.01
C ALA A 44 -4.90 9.77 -2.27
N GLY A 45 -4.10 9.55 -1.22
CA GLY A 45 -2.81 8.86 -1.28
C GLY A 45 -2.85 7.37 -0.90
N ILE A 46 -4.04 6.79 -0.65
CA ILE A 46 -4.17 5.37 -0.33
C ILE A 46 -4.04 4.52 -1.59
N GLU A 47 -3.25 3.45 -1.51
CA GLU A 47 -3.06 2.48 -2.59
C GLU A 47 -3.67 1.12 -2.24
N PHE A 48 -4.39 0.52 -3.18
CA PHE A 48 -4.91 -0.84 -3.07
C PHE A 48 -4.15 -1.77 -4.00
N LYS A 49 -3.69 -2.91 -3.48
CA LYS A 49 -2.95 -3.92 -4.25
C LYS A 49 -3.43 -5.32 -3.92
N LEU A 50 -3.67 -6.11 -4.96
CA LEU A 50 -3.85 -7.55 -4.83
C LEU A 50 -2.48 -8.21 -4.89
N VAL A 51 -2.05 -8.80 -3.77
CA VAL A 51 -0.79 -9.51 -3.65
C VAL A 51 -1.10 -11.00 -3.63
N PRO A 52 -0.68 -11.80 -4.64
CA PRO A 52 -1.06 -13.21 -4.76
C PRO A 52 -0.78 -14.04 -3.50
N GLU A 53 0.32 -13.74 -2.81
CA GLU A 53 0.74 -14.47 -1.62
C GLU A 53 -0.03 -14.05 -0.37
N ASN A 54 -0.49 -12.80 -0.30
CA ASN A 54 -1.00 -12.21 0.94
C ASN A 54 -2.51 -11.95 0.91
N GLY A 55 -3.09 -11.63 -0.24
CA GLY A 55 -4.49 -11.19 -0.38
C GLY A 55 -4.60 -9.72 -0.80
N GLU A 56 -5.60 -9.01 -0.29
CA GLU A 56 -5.81 -7.58 -0.58
C GLU A 56 -5.05 -6.73 0.44
N VAL A 57 -4.13 -5.90 -0.04
CA VAL A 57 -3.37 -4.97 0.80
C VAL A 57 -3.80 -3.54 0.49
N THR A 58 -4.22 -2.82 1.52
CA THR A 58 -4.36 -1.37 1.52
C THR A 58 -3.13 -0.75 2.16
N TYR A 59 -2.45 0.12 1.42
CA TYR A 59 -1.32 0.91 1.89
C TYR A 59 -1.74 2.35 2.10
N GLY A 60 -1.51 2.85 3.30
CA GLY A 60 -1.53 4.28 3.56
C GLY A 60 -0.36 4.99 2.87
N PRO A 61 -0.45 6.30 2.66
CA PRO A 61 0.65 7.10 2.12
C PRO A 61 1.87 7.13 3.06
N ASN A 62 3.06 7.36 2.49
CA ASN A 62 4.31 7.38 3.27
C ASN A 62 4.33 8.53 4.28
N PHE A 63 4.27 8.21 5.58
CA PHE A 63 4.30 9.19 6.65
C PHE A 63 5.71 9.67 7.00
N ALA A 64 6.77 8.99 6.53
CA ALA A 64 8.14 9.39 6.85
C ALA A 64 8.49 10.81 6.38
N SER A 65 7.81 11.32 5.34
CA SER A 65 7.98 12.67 4.81
C SER A 65 7.09 13.72 5.46
N SER A 66 6.31 13.38 6.50
CA SER A 66 5.41 14.34 7.16
C SER A 66 6.14 15.49 7.83
N ASP A 67 7.37 15.26 8.29
CA ASP A 67 8.27 16.28 8.79
C ASP A 67 9.76 15.90 8.61
N GLN A 68 10.63 16.89 8.78
CA GLN A 68 12.07 16.71 8.59
C GLN A 68 12.68 15.72 9.57
N SER A 69 12.23 15.72 10.84
CA SER A 69 12.84 14.89 11.88
C SER A 69 12.61 13.40 11.63
N LEU A 70 11.46 13.05 11.07
CA LEU A 70 11.17 11.70 10.61
C LEU A 70 11.98 11.35 9.36
N SER A 71 11.94 12.19 8.32
CA SER A 71 12.63 11.90 7.05
C SER A 71 14.16 11.80 7.16
N ASP A 72 14.77 12.42 8.18
CA ASP A 72 16.19 12.27 8.48
C ASP A 72 16.58 10.85 8.95
N ASN A 73 15.62 10.10 9.48
CA ASN A 73 15.85 8.82 10.16
C ASN A 73 15.06 7.65 9.55
N PHE A 74 14.03 7.95 8.77
CA PHE A 74 13.11 6.99 8.19
C PHE A 74 12.87 7.35 6.72
N SER A 75 12.97 6.35 5.84
CA SER A 75 12.59 6.52 4.44
C SER A 75 11.14 6.14 4.19
N GLU A 76 10.59 5.24 5.01
CA GLU A 76 9.25 4.71 4.82
C GLU A 76 8.56 4.50 6.18
N ILE A 77 7.32 5.00 6.31
CA ILE A 77 6.41 4.68 7.42
C ILE A 77 5.02 4.52 6.81
N TYR A 78 4.48 3.30 6.80
CA TYR A 78 3.18 2.99 6.20
C TYR A 78 2.28 2.29 7.19
N LEU A 79 1.07 2.82 7.38
CA LEU A 79 -0.01 2.06 8.00
C LEU A 79 -0.64 1.17 6.92
N THR A 80 -0.80 -0.11 7.22
CA THR A 80 -1.36 -1.07 6.26
C THR A 80 -2.51 -1.85 6.85
N ARG A 81 -3.47 -2.19 5.99
CA ARG A 81 -4.48 -3.22 6.24
C ARG A 81 -4.28 -4.33 5.21
N LEU A 82 -4.32 -5.56 5.67
CA LEU A 82 -4.27 -6.76 4.84
C LEU A 82 -5.54 -7.57 5.12
N ILE A 83 -6.25 -7.94 4.06
CA ILE A 83 -7.24 -9.01 4.11
C ILE A 83 -6.60 -10.24 3.51
N ASP A 84 -6.42 -11.28 4.31
CA ASP A 84 -5.86 -12.52 3.82
C ASP A 84 -6.86 -13.34 2.97
N HIS A 85 -6.40 -14.43 2.38
CA HIS A 85 -7.23 -15.31 1.57
C HIS A 85 -8.35 -16.01 2.36
N GLU A 86 -8.28 -16.01 3.69
CA GLU A 86 -9.33 -16.52 4.59
C GLU A 86 -10.34 -15.42 4.97
N GLY A 87 -10.12 -14.18 4.51
CA GLY A 87 -10.97 -13.02 4.80
C GLY A 87 -10.66 -12.36 6.14
N ALA A 88 -9.55 -12.70 6.80
CA ALA A 88 -9.18 -12.10 8.07
C ALA A 88 -8.40 -10.79 7.88
N ASP A 89 -8.75 -9.81 8.72
CA ASP A 89 -8.13 -8.49 8.76
C ASP A 89 -6.86 -8.46 9.63
N HIS A 90 -5.78 -7.96 9.04
CA HIS A 90 -4.50 -7.74 9.72
C HIS A 90 -4.05 -6.30 9.55
N TYR A 91 -3.59 -5.69 10.64
CA TYR A 91 -3.11 -4.31 10.65
C TYR A 91 -1.66 -4.28 11.06
N ALA A 92 -0.86 -3.44 10.40
CA ALA A 92 0.53 -3.27 10.75
C ALA A 92 1.02 -1.86 10.43
N LEU A 93 2.00 -1.41 11.20
CA LEU A 93 2.84 -0.28 10.85
C LEU A 93 4.17 -0.81 10.32
N TYR A 94 4.46 -0.57 9.04
CA TYR A 94 5.74 -0.88 8.43
C TYR A 94 6.65 0.34 8.49
N ILE A 95 7.90 0.13 8.91
CA ILE A 95 8.88 1.20 9.10
C ILE A 95 10.18 0.78 8.41
N THR A 96 10.69 1.60 7.51
CA THR A 96 12.08 1.50 7.02
C THR A 96 12.88 2.63 7.64
N ALA A 97 13.65 2.30 8.67
CA ALA A 97 14.62 3.22 9.27
C ALA A 97 15.85 3.29 8.37
N LYS A 98 16.21 4.49 7.94
CA LYS A 98 17.34 4.74 7.04
C LYS A 98 18.13 5.95 7.52
N TYR A 99 19.33 5.74 8.02
CA TYR A 99 20.07 6.76 8.76
C TYR A 99 21.59 6.62 8.56
N ASP A 100 22.32 7.72 8.67
CA ASP A 100 23.78 7.70 8.78
C ASP A 100 24.18 7.65 10.26
N ASP A 101 24.99 6.67 10.64
CA ASP A 101 25.48 6.52 12.03
C ASP A 101 26.83 5.80 12.06
N THR A 102 27.41 5.63 13.24
CA THR A 102 28.65 4.86 13.43
C THR A 102 28.40 3.39 13.75
N ASP A 103 27.17 3.03 14.16
CA ASP A 103 26.74 1.67 14.44
C ASP A 103 25.23 1.50 14.23
N TRP A 104 24.76 0.25 14.15
CA TRP A 104 23.35 -0.09 14.05
C TRP A 104 22.56 0.43 15.26
N ARG A 105 21.42 1.09 14.99
CA ARG A 105 20.44 1.43 16.03
C ARG A 105 19.77 0.19 16.60
N SER A 106 19.56 -0.86 15.80
CA SER A 106 19.09 -2.17 16.28
C SER A 106 17.82 -2.07 17.12
N TYR A 107 16.80 -1.42 16.55
CA TYR A 107 15.49 -1.28 17.20
C TYR A 107 14.91 -2.67 17.51
N LYS A 108 14.46 -2.87 18.75
CA LYS A 108 13.98 -4.15 19.27
C LYS A 108 12.78 -4.06 20.20
N ASP A 109 12.49 -2.86 20.72
CA ASP A 109 11.38 -2.60 21.62
C ASP A 109 10.49 -1.49 21.03
N ALA A 110 9.17 -1.64 21.14
CA ALA A 110 8.19 -0.60 20.80
C ALA A 110 7.20 -0.41 21.96
N VAL A 111 6.92 0.83 22.33
CA VAL A 111 5.94 1.17 23.37
C VAL A 111 5.02 2.29 22.93
N THR A 112 3.77 2.26 23.38
CA THR A 112 2.85 3.39 23.24
C THR A 112 3.22 4.51 24.20
N ARG A 113 2.68 5.72 24.02
CA ARG A 113 2.80 6.82 24.98
C ARG A 113 2.34 6.46 26.41
N ARG A 114 1.46 5.46 26.56
CA ARG A 114 0.99 4.96 27.87
C ARG A 114 1.95 3.93 28.50
N GLY A 115 3.03 3.57 27.79
CA GLY A 115 4.00 2.57 28.22
C GLY A 115 3.59 1.13 27.90
N GLU A 116 2.51 0.92 27.14
CA GLU A 116 2.08 -0.42 26.72
C GLU A 116 3.05 -0.95 25.67
N LYS A 117 3.49 -2.20 25.81
CA LYS A 117 4.39 -2.82 24.84
C LYS A 117 3.64 -3.23 23.58
N LEU A 118 4.22 -2.91 22.43
CA LEU A 118 3.79 -3.42 21.13
C LEU A 118 4.84 -4.42 20.62
N PRO A 119 4.41 -5.48 19.90
CA PRO A 119 5.36 -6.35 19.23
C PRO A 119 6.13 -5.56 18.16
N LEU A 120 7.46 -5.69 18.15
CA LEU A 120 8.32 -5.14 17.11
C LEU A 120 9.07 -6.29 16.44
N VAL A 121 8.94 -6.40 15.12
CA VAL A 121 9.57 -7.45 14.32
C VAL A 121 10.58 -6.81 13.38
N THR A 122 11.83 -7.25 13.43
CA THR A 122 12.82 -6.91 12.40
C THR A 122 12.62 -7.82 11.19
N LEU A 123 12.25 -7.24 10.06
CA LEU A 123 12.04 -7.95 8.80
C LEU A 123 13.36 -8.19 8.06
N SER A 124 14.20 -7.15 7.97
CA SER A 124 15.52 -7.24 7.36
C SER A 124 16.46 -6.14 7.86
N LYS A 125 17.74 -6.38 7.68
CA LYS A 125 18.82 -5.41 7.81
C LYS A 125 19.66 -5.48 6.55
N ASN A 126 19.72 -4.39 5.80
CA ASN A 126 20.44 -4.39 4.52
C ASN A 126 21.92 -4.13 4.75
N GLU A 127 22.77 -4.46 3.77
CA GLU A 127 24.21 -4.21 3.90
C GLU A 127 24.51 -2.71 4.02
N ASN A 128 25.50 -2.38 4.85
CA ASN A 128 25.85 -0.99 5.15
C ASN A 128 26.65 -0.38 4.01
N VAL A 129 26.34 0.87 3.67
CA VAL A 129 27.08 1.63 2.66
C VAL A 129 27.99 2.63 3.35
N CYS A 130 29.29 2.32 3.36
CA CYS A 130 30.34 3.13 4.00
C CYS A 130 31.25 3.74 2.92
N GLU A 131 30.79 4.78 2.22
CA GLU A 131 31.53 5.43 1.11
C GLU A 131 32.72 6.28 1.60
N GLY A 132 33.71 5.66 2.25
CA GLY A 132 34.91 6.35 2.74
C GLY A 132 34.64 7.43 3.80
N LYS A 133 33.47 7.38 4.45
CA LYS A 133 33.01 8.32 5.48
C LYS A 133 33.11 7.67 6.87
N PRO A 134 33.21 8.47 7.95
CA PRO A 134 33.23 7.96 9.32
C PRO A 134 31.87 7.38 9.77
N ALA A 135 30.78 7.73 9.08
CA ALA A 135 29.46 7.17 9.28
C ALA A 135 29.06 6.34 8.06
N CYS A 136 28.39 5.23 8.31
CA CYS A 136 27.81 4.37 7.29
C CYS A 136 26.31 4.65 7.18
N ARG A 137 25.76 4.48 5.98
CA ARG A 137 24.32 4.46 5.77
C ARG A 137 23.80 3.06 6.15
N TYR A 138 22.91 3.03 7.13
CA TYR A 138 22.22 1.82 7.61
C TYR A 138 20.77 1.82 7.17
N GLU A 139 20.21 0.63 7.00
CA GLU A 139 18.79 0.45 6.70
C GLU A 139 18.22 -0.76 7.46
N GLU A 140 17.21 -0.52 8.29
CA GLU A 140 16.48 -1.54 9.06
C GLU A 140 15.01 -1.50 8.68
N ARG A 141 14.46 -2.65 8.26
CA ARG A 141 13.04 -2.81 7.97
C ARG A 141 12.35 -3.48 9.14
N LEU A 142 11.30 -2.84 9.65
CA LEU A 142 10.59 -3.22 10.85
C LEU A 142 9.09 -3.30 10.57
N ALA A 143 8.39 -4.12 11.35
CA ALA A 143 6.94 -4.13 11.42
C ALA A 143 6.47 -4.11 12.88
N ILE A 144 5.42 -3.34 13.13
CA ILE A 144 4.65 -3.38 14.37
C ILE A 144 3.25 -3.88 14.03
N PRO A 145 2.97 -5.18 14.23
CA PRO A 145 1.61 -5.70 14.14
C PRO A 145 0.71 -4.98 15.14
N LEU A 146 -0.45 -4.54 14.67
CA LEU A 146 -1.47 -3.88 15.48
C LEU A 146 -2.69 -4.78 15.56
N SER A 147 -3.29 -4.87 16.76
CA SER A 147 -4.63 -5.42 16.87
C SER A 147 -5.64 -4.45 16.27
N PHE A 148 -6.82 -4.96 15.91
CA PHE A 148 -7.94 -4.11 15.51
C PHE A 148 -8.24 -3.01 16.54
N LEU A 149 -8.13 -3.31 17.84
CA LEU A 149 -8.34 -2.31 18.89
C LEU A 149 -7.35 -1.15 18.81
N TYR A 150 -6.05 -1.43 18.63
CA TYR A 150 -5.06 -0.36 18.47
C TYR A 150 -5.28 0.45 17.20
N PHE A 151 -5.65 -0.22 16.11
CA PHE A 151 -5.98 0.45 14.84
C PHE A 151 -7.21 1.35 14.98
N PHE A 152 -8.29 0.84 15.59
CA PHE A 152 -9.53 1.57 15.81
C PHE A 152 -9.36 2.73 16.79
N ASP A 153 -8.70 2.52 17.93
CA ASP A 153 -8.40 3.58 18.90
C ASP A 153 -7.55 4.68 18.26
N GLY A 154 -6.61 4.29 17.37
CA GLY A 154 -5.83 5.19 16.54
C GLY A 154 -6.69 6.17 15.73
N SER A 155 -7.88 5.77 15.27
CA SER A 155 -8.81 6.66 14.55
C SER A 155 -9.37 7.81 15.40
N THR A 156 -9.34 7.65 16.72
CA THR A 156 -9.83 8.66 17.67
C THR A 156 -8.72 9.56 18.20
N SER A 157 -7.57 8.97 18.58
CA SER A 157 -6.50 9.68 19.28
C SER A 157 -5.16 9.77 18.54
N GLY A 158 -5.06 9.14 17.37
CA GLY A 158 -3.77 8.85 16.76
C GLY A 158 -2.99 7.79 17.55
N LEU A 159 -1.75 7.57 17.15
CA LEU A 159 -0.87 6.57 17.77
C LEU A 159 0.54 7.14 17.90
N ASN A 160 0.97 7.33 19.14
CA ASN A 160 2.32 7.76 19.46
C ASN A 160 3.12 6.55 19.93
N ILE A 161 4.16 6.20 19.16
CA ILE A 161 5.01 5.04 19.40
C ILE A 161 6.43 5.53 19.66
N THR A 162 7.06 4.96 20.67
CA THR A 162 8.49 5.05 20.88
C THR A 162 9.12 3.71 20.51
N ILE A 163 9.99 3.69 19.49
CA ILE A 163 10.83 2.55 19.16
C ILE A 163 12.22 2.73 19.77
N SER A 164 12.81 1.67 20.30
CA SER A 164 14.08 1.73 21.02
C SER A 164 15.00 0.54 20.74
N GLY A 165 16.29 0.82 20.80
CA GLY A 165 17.43 -0.08 20.66
C GLY A 165 18.66 0.61 21.25
N ASN A 166 19.73 0.74 20.48
CA ASN A 166 20.88 1.60 20.80
C ASN A 166 20.53 3.10 20.69
N LYS A 167 19.47 3.43 19.95
CA LYS A 167 18.85 4.75 19.87
C LYS A 167 17.35 4.63 20.08
N THR A 168 16.74 5.75 20.45
CA THR A 168 15.29 5.87 20.62
C THR A 168 14.75 6.83 19.58
N SER A 169 13.57 6.55 19.05
CA SER A 169 12.87 7.43 18.12
C SER A 169 11.37 7.38 18.39
N GLU A 170 10.73 8.53 18.21
CA GLU A 170 9.29 8.69 18.39
C GLU A 170 8.62 8.87 17.03
N ILE A 171 7.48 8.21 16.85
CA ILE A 171 6.65 8.30 15.66
C ILE A 171 5.23 8.63 16.12
N ASN A 172 4.74 9.80 15.72
CA ASN A 172 3.45 10.34 16.16
C ASN A 172 2.47 10.35 14.98
N LEU A 173 1.74 9.25 14.80
CA LEU A 173 0.77 9.11 13.72
C LEU A 173 -0.54 9.83 14.08
N PRO A 174 -1.05 10.73 13.23
CA PRO A 174 -2.26 11.49 13.52
C PRO A 174 -3.52 10.63 13.40
N ALA A 175 -4.57 10.98 14.14
CA ALA A 175 -5.86 10.29 14.10
C ALA A 175 -6.48 10.25 12.69
N ALA A 176 -6.27 11.31 11.91
CA ALA A 176 -6.76 11.41 10.54
C ALA A 176 -6.20 10.30 9.64
N TYR A 177 -4.97 9.83 9.89
CA TYR A 177 -4.37 8.76 9.11
C TYR A 177 -5.10 7.43 9.32
N PHE A 178 -5.37 7.08 10.57
CA PHE A 178 -6.19 5.89 10.90
C PHE A 178 -7.62 6.01 10.39
N ARG A 179 -8.24 7.19 10.46
CA ARG A 179 -9.59 7.42 9.91
C ARG A 179 -9.64 7.21 8.40
N ALA A 180 -8.68 7.75 7.67
CA ALA A 180 -8.59 7.56 6.22
C ALA A 180 -8.47 6.06 5.88
N MET A 181 -7.59 5.35 6.58
CA MET A 181 -7.42 3.89 6.40
C MET A 181 -8.65 3.07 6.82
N LEU A 182 -9.43 3.53 7.81
CA LEU A 182 -10.67 2.86 8.21
C LEU A 182 -11.79 3.11 7.19
N GLN A 183 -11.85 4.32 6.62
CA GLN A 183 -12.83 4.70 5.58
C GLN A 183 -12.52 4.11 4.21
N SER A 184 -11.28 3.68 3.97
CA SER A 184 -10.89 2.98 2.75
C SER A 184 -11.29 1.51 2.75
N ILE A 185 -11.81 0.98 3.86
CA ILE A 185 -12.33 -0.38 3.93
C ILE A 185 -13.60 -0.43 3.07
N PRO A 186 -13.61 -1.21 1.97
CA PRO A 186 -14.78 -1.26 1.10
C PRO A 186 -16.00 -1.79 1.88
N GLU A 187 -17.15 -1.17 1.65
CA GLU A 187 -18.42 -1.67 2.17
C GLU A 187 -18.66 -3.09 1.62
N GLU A 188 -19.26 -3.97 2.43
CA GLU A 188 -19.55 -5.39 2.17
C GLU A 188 -20.09 -5.66 0.73
N ASN A 189 -20.83 -4.70 0.19
CA ASN A 189 -21.43 -4.69 -1.14
C ASN A 189 -20.41 -4.76 -2.31
N LEU A 190 -19.15 -4.35 -2.09
CA LEU A 190 -18.11 -4.36 -3.13
C LEU A 190 -17.55 -5.77 -3.35
N TYR A 191 -17.46 -6.60 -2.31
CA TYR A 191 -17.00 -7.99 -2.43
C TYR A 191 -18.02 -8.85 -3.19
N GLU A 192 -19.32 -8.65 -2.96
CA GLU A 192 -20.36 -9.31 -3.74
C GLU A 192 -20.28 -8.94 -5.23
N ALA A 193 -19.91 -7.71 -5.56
CA ALA A 193 -19.72 -7.26 -6.94
C ALA A 193 -18.48 -7.91 -7.58
N LEU A 194 -17.36 -8.00 -6.87
CA LEU A 194 -16.12 -8.61 -7.36
C LEU A 194 -16.26 -10.13 -7.56
N ASP A 195 -16.96 -10.81 -6.66
CA ASP A 195 -17.25 -12.25 -6.80
C ASP A 195 -18.18 -12.51 -8.00
N ALA A 196 -19.19 -11.67 -8.19
CA ALA A 196 -20.05 -11.75 -9.37
C ALA A 196 -19.25 -11.57 -10.68
N GLU A 197 -18.32 -10.61 -10.73
CA GLU A 197 -17.46 -10.40 -11.90
C GLU A 197 -16.53 -11.59 -12.17
N LYS A 198 -15.98 -12.20 -11.13
CA LYS A 198 -15.11 -13.38 -11.21
C LYS A 198 -15.86 -14.60 -11.74
N GLU A 199 -17.10 -14.81 -11.31
CA GLU A 199 -17.94 -15.89 -11.82
C GLU A 199 -18.39 -15.63 -13.27
N ILE A 200 -18.70 -14.38 -13.64
CA ILE A 200 -18.98 -13.99 -15.03
C ILE A 200 -17.76 -14.24 -15.93
N ALA A 201 -16.55 -13.90 -15.47
CA ALA A 201 -15.32 -14.12 -16.22
C ALA A 201 -15.04 -15.61 -16.44
N LYS A 202 -15.23 -16.45 -15.42
CA LYS A 202 -15.12 -17.93 -15.53
C LYS A 202 -16.14 -18.50 -16.50
N ALA A 203 -17.39 -18.03 -16.45
CA ALA A 203 -18.44 -18.47 -17.37
C ALA A 203 -18.09 -18.13 -18.83
N LYS A 204 -17.62 -16.91 -19.09
CA LYS A 204 -17.17 -16.47 -20.42
C LYS A 204 -15.97 -17.25 -20.94
N MET A 205 -15.00 -17.58 -20.08
CA MET A 205 -13.89 -18.46 -20.46
C MET A 205 -14.36 -19.86 -20.84
N LYS A 206 -15.36 -20.40 -20.13
CA LYS A 206 -15.91 -21.73 -20.41
C LYS A 206 -16.71 -21.78 -21.72
N GLU A 207 -17.41 -20.70 -22.07
CA GLU A 207 -18.10 -20.58 -23.36
C GLU A 207 -17.14 -20.42 -24.53
N ALA A 208 -15.99 -19.76 -24.34
CA ALA A 208 -14.98 -19.59 -25.39
C ALA A 208 -14.16 -20.86 -25.70
N LEU A 209 -14.28 -21.90 -24.88
CA LEU A 209 -13.57 -23.19 -25.00
C LEU A 209 -14.43 -24.32 -25.60
N ASN A 210 -15.71 -24.05 -25.90
CA ASN A 210 -16.62 -24.94 -26.62
C ASN A 210 -16.86 -24.44 -28.05
#